data_AF-A0A1N6P1P9-F1
#
_entry.id   AF-A0A1N6P1P9-F1
#
_cell.length_a   1.000
_cell.length_b   1.000
_cell.length_c   1.000
_cell.angle_alpha   90.00
_cell.angle_beta   90.00
_cell.angle_gamma   90.00
#
_symmetry.space_group_name_H-M   'P 1'
#
loop_
_entity.id
_entity.type
_entity.pdbx_description
1 polymer ?
#
loop_
_entity_poly.entity_id
_entity_poly.type
_entity_poly.pdbx_seq_one_letter_code
_entity_poly.pdbx_strand_id
1 'polypeptide(L)'
;MSRRATARPTPKTRSERSPRMKAKLVAVGERPPGWVAEGFSEYQKRLSHGLPLELDEVTPGIRGKGRDAVRAMHDEGERVLAALPKGAWVVALDGRGKTWSSEQLAERMEHWRGQGRDLAFLIGGPEGHAPDVLARADERWSLGPLTLPHMLVRLVLAEQLYRAMSMLSNHPYHRA
;
A
#
# COMPACT_ATOMS: atom_id res chain seq x y z
N MET A 1 59.59 -30.90 4.61
CA MET A 1 58.94 -29.76 3.92
C MET A 1 57.62 -30.23 3.36
N SER A 2 56.48 -29.95 4.02
CA SER A 2 55.14 -30.29 3.50
C SER A 2 54.27 -29.06 3.61
N ARG A 3 53.91 -28.47 2.46
CA ARG A 3 53.09 -27.26 2.36
C ARG A 3 51.62 -27.66 2.45
N ARG A 4 50.94 -27.28 3.54
CA ARG A 4 49.47 -27.31 3.64
C ARG A 4 48.90 -26.27 2.69
N ALA A 5 48.13 -26.71 1.70
CA ALA A 5 47.31 -25.84 0.86
C ALA A 5 46.13 -25.30 1.67
N THR A 6 46.03 -23.98 1.77
CA THR A 6 44.88 -23.27 2.33
C THR A 6 43.76 -23.26 1.31
N ALA A 7 42.63 -23.90 1.63
CA ALA A 7 41.43 -23.87 0.81
C ALA A 7 40.83 -22.46 0.80
N ARG A 8 40.63 -21.88 -0.39
CA ARG A 8 39.88 -20.63 -0.58
C ARG A 8 38.40 -20.88 -0.28
N PRO A 9 37.69 -19.94 0.38
CA PRO A 9 36.24 -20.05 0.54
C PRO A 9 35.55 -19.89 -0.82
N THR A 10 34.63 -20.80 -1.11
CA THR A 10 33.75 -20.76 -2.29
C THR A 10 32.84 -19.53 -2.26
N PRO A 11 32.63 -18.81 -3.38
CA PRO A 11 31.69 -17.70 -3.44
C PRO A 11 30.26 -18.23 -3.22
N LYS A 12 29.53 -17.63 -2.27
CA LYS A 12 28.12 -17.95 -2.02
C LYS A 12 27.32 -17.73 -3.30
N THR A 13 26.64 -18.77 -3.76
CA THR A 13 25.75 -18.77 -4.92
C THR A 13 24.62 -17.77 -4.73
N ARG A 14 24.40 -16.95 -5.75
CA ARG A 14 23.32 -15.97 -5.89
C ARG A 14 21.98 -16.70 -6.06
N SER A 15 21.32 -17.18 -5.01
CA SER A 15 19.88 -17.53 -5.05
C SER A 15 19.30 -18.00 -3.69
N GLU A 16 19.19 -17.11 -2.71
CA GLU A 16 18.16 -17.19 -1.67
C GLU A 16 17.68 -15.76 -1.41
N ARG A 17 16.91 -15.20 -2.35
CA ARG A 17 16.16 -13.97 -2.03
C ARG A 17 15.02 -14.41 -1.13
N SER A 18 15.03 -14.01 0.14
CA SER A 18 13.83 -14.09 0.99
C SER A 18 12.62 -13.58 0.19
N PRO A 19 11.44 -14.21 0.35
CA PRO A 19 10.26 -13.80 -0.39
C PRO A 19 10.06 -12.29 -0.19
N ARG A 20 10.03 -11.55 -1.30
CA ARG A 20 9.86 -10.09 -1.23
C ARG A 20 8.44 -9.81 -0.81
N MET A 21 8.28 -9.07 0.28
CA MET A 21 7.01 -8.45 0.69
C MET A 21 6.37 -7.75 -0.52
N LYS A 22 5.08 -8.00 -0.73
CA LYS A 22 4.28 -7.31 -1.74
C LYS A 22 3.24 -6.42 -1.07
N ALA A 23 2.72 -5.46 -1.82
CA ALA A 23 1.61 -4.63 -1.41
C ALA A 23 0.44 -4.80 -2.37
N LYS A 24 -0.77 -4.85 -1.81
CA LYS A 24 -2.02 -4.76 -2.55
C LYS A 24 -2.76 -3.49 -2.15
N LEU A 25 -3.18 -2.68 -3.10
CA LEU A 25 -4.07 -1.56 -2.90
C LEU A 25 -5.48 -1.99 -3.30
N VAL A 26 -6.38 -2.13 -2.32
CA VAL A 26 -7.80 -2.42 -2.56
C VAL A 26 -8.56 -1.11 -2.45
N ALA A 27 -9.09 -0.61 -3.56
CA ALA A 27 -9.67 0.72 -3.63
C ALA A 27 -11.05 0.70 -4.26
N VAL A 28 -12.03 1.27 -3.56
CA VAL A 28 -13.37 1.50 -4.12
C VAL A 28 -13.28 2.54 -5.24
N GLY A 29 -13.98 2.28 -6.34
CA GLY A 29 -13.96 3.12 -7.54
C GLY A 29 -13.29 2.42 -8.71
N GLU A 30 -13.76 2.72 -9.91
CA GLU A 30 -13.19 2.22 -11.16
C GLU A 30 -12.94 3.40 -12.10
N ARG A 31 -12.04 3.23 -13.08
CA ARG A 31 -11.85 4.19 -14.18
C ARG A 31 -11.56 5.62 -13.68
N PRO A 32 -10.45 5.84 -12.95
CA PRO A 32 -10.04 7.19 -12.57
C PRO A 32 -9.77 8.06 -13.81
N PRO A 33 -9.73 9.40 -13.66
CA PRO A 33 -9.28 10.28 -14.73
C PRO A 33 -7.90 9.86 -15.28
N GLY A 34 -7.67 10.03 -16.58
CA GLY A 34 -6.45 9.54 -17.25
C GLY A 34 -5.15 9.97 -16.55
N TRP A 35 -5.06 11.24 -16.16
CA TRP A 35 -3.89 11.77 -15.45
C TRP A 35 -3.64 11.12 -14.07
N VAL A 36 -4.69 10.67 -13.37
CA VAL A 36 -4.56 9.93 -12.10
C VAL A 36 -4.04 8.53 -12.38
N ALA A 37 -4.60 7.84 -13.39
CA ALA A 37 -4.16 6.51 -13.78
C ALA A 37 -2.68 6.52 -14.23
N GLU A 38 -2.30 7.49 -15.07
CA GLU A 38 -0.94 7.66 -15.55
C GLU A 38 0.03 7.94 -14.42
N GLY A 39 -0.29 8.90 -13.54
CA GLY A 39 0.52 9.20 -12.37
C GLY A 39 0.67 8.00 -11.44
N PHE A 40 -0.41 7.25 -11.20
CA PHE A 40 -0.37 6.05 -10.35
C PHE A 40 0.54 4.99 -10.98
N SER A 41 0.40 4.75 -12.29
CA SER A 41 1.20 3.77 -13.02
C SER A 41 2.69 4.12 -12.99
N GLU A 42 3.05 5.40 -13.07
CA GLU A 42 4.43 5.87 -12.95
C GLU A 42 5.05 5.44 -11.61
N TYR A 43 4.38 5.71 -10.50
CA TYR A 43 4.88 5.31 -9.18
C TYR A 43 4.82 3.80 -8.94
N GLN A 44 3.78 3.12 -9.46
CA GLN A 44 3.69 1.66 -9.42
C GLN A 44 4.89 1.00 -10.12
N LYS A 45 5.30 1.50 -11.30
CA LYS A 45 6.49 1.03 -12.01
C LYS A 45 7.77 1.25 -11.19
N ARG A 46 7.93 2.44 -10.60
CA ARG A 46 9.09 2.76 -9.74
C ARG A 46 9.16 1.88 -8.50
N LEU A 47 8.02 1.53 -7.91
CA LEU A 47 7.91 0.66 -6.74
C LEU A 47 8.23 -0.82 -7.04
N SER A 48 8.07 -1.27 -8.29
CA SER A 48 8.12 -2.69 -8.69
C SER A 48 9.31 -3.51 -8.17
N HIS A 49 10.47 -2.88 -7.95
CA HIS A 49 11.65 -3.57 -7.43
C HIS A 49 11.67 -3.70 -5.91
N GLY A 50 11.22 -2.67 -5.19
CA GLY A 50 11.29 -2.58 -3.73
C GLY A 50 10.04 -3.04 -3.01
N LEU A 51 8.87 -2.75 -3.59
CA LEU A 51 7.55 -3.06 -3.05
C LEU A 51 6.58 -3.23 -4.24
N PRO A 52 6.50 -4.40 -4.86
CA PRO A 52 5.52 -4.65 -5.92
C PRO A 52 4.11 -4.27 -5.41
N LEU A 53 3.49 -3.29 -6.07
CA LEU A 53 2.17 -2.77 -5.70
C LEU A 53 1.15 -3.21 -6.74
N GLU A 54 0.20 -4.04 -6.34
CA GLU A 54 -0.94 -4.47 -7.16
C GLU A 54 -2.17 -3.62 -6.82
N LEU A 55 -2.95 -3.20 -7.82
CA LEU A 55 -4.21 -2.47 -7.62
C LEU A 55 -5.37 -3.42 -7.87
N ASP A 56 -6.32 -3.45 -6.94
CA ASP A 56 -7.60 -4.14 -7.06
C ASP A 56 -8.73 -3.11 -6.90
N GLU A 57 -9.43 -2.86 -8.01
CA GLU A 57 -10.53 -1.91 -8.06
C GLU A 57 -11.83 -2.59 -7.62
N VAL A 58 -12.45 -2.05 -6.58
CA VAL A 58 -13.73 -2.54 -6.08
C VAL A 58 -14.86 -1.73 -6.68
N THR A 59 -15.81 -2.41 -7.31
CA THR A 59 -17.01 -1.80 -7.87
C THR A 59 -17.76 -1.01 -6.80
N PRO A 60 -18.07 0.28 -7.05
CA PRO A 60 -18.83 1.09 -6.11
C PRO A 60 -20.21 0.50 -5.78
N GLY A 61 -20.67 0.73 -4.56
CA GLY A 61 -22.04 0.52 -4.11
C GLY A 61 -23.01 1.40 -4.90
N ILE A 62 -24.22 0.89 -5.08
CA ILE A 62 -25.22 1.52 -5.94
C ILE A 62 -25.83 2.74 -5.22
N ARG A 63 -25.66 3.95 -5.78
CA ARG A 63 -26.12 5.24 -5.20
C ARG A 63 -27.15 5.96 -6.06
N GLY A 64 -28.10 6.71 -5.49
CA GLY A 64 -29.06 7.54 -6.25
C GLY A 64 -30.41 7.76 -5.54
N LYS A 65 -31.39 8.38 -6.20
CA LYS A 65 -32.72 8.67 -5.61
C LYS A 65 -33.35 7.40 -5.01
N GLY A 66 -33.58 7.42 -3.70
CA GLY A 66 -34.16 6.31 -2.94
C GLY A 66 -33.19 5.18 -2.55
N ARG A 67 -31.88 5.34 -2.81
CA ARG A 67 -30.85 4.36 -2.43
C ARG A 67 -30.06 4.85 -1.22
N ASP A 68 -29.85 3.96 -0.26
CA ASP A 68 -29.20 4.24 1.01
C ASP A 68 -27.67 4.21 0.87
N ALA A 69 -27.02 5.34 1.18
CA ALA A 69 -25.57 5.48 1.17
C ALA A 69 -24.89 4.55 2.19
N VAL A 70 -25.55 4.25 3.32
CA VAL A 70 -25.05 3.32 4.34
C VAL A 70 -24.98 1.91 3.77
N ARG A 71 -26.03 1.49 3.06
CA ARG A 71 -26.04 0.19 2.37
C ARG A 71 -24.97 0.11 1.28
N ALA A 72 -24.81 1.16 0.48
CA ALA A 72 -23.77 1.22 -0.53
C ALA A 72 -22.36 1.06 0.08
N MET A 73 -22.09 1.73 1.19
CA MET A 73 -20.84 1.60 1.94
C MET A 73 -20.63 0.18 2.50
N HIS A 74 -21.69 -0.48 2.98
CA HIS A 74 -21.60 -1.86 3.47
C HIS A 74 -21.30 -2.84 2.34
N ASP A 75 -22.02 -2.74 1.21
CA ASP A 75 -21.78 -3.58 0.02
C ASP A 75 -20.35 -3.38 -0.53
N GLU A 76 -19.81 -2.16 -0.44
CA GLU A 76 -18.39 -1.88 -0.73
C GLU A 76 -17.46 -2.56 0.27
N GLY A 77 -17.79 -2.49 1.57
CA GLY A 77 -17.01 -3.10 2.65
C GLY A 77 -16.85 -4.61 2.50
N GLU A 78 -17.94 -5.32 2.19
CA GLU A 78 -17.91 -6.77 1.96
C GLU A 78 -16.95 -7.14 0.82
N ARG A 79 -16.99 -6.39 -0.29
CA ARG A 79 -16.12 -6.60 -1.45
C ARG A 79 -14.66 -6.27 -1.13
N VAL A 80 -14.42 -5.18 -0.40
CA VAL A 80 -13.08 -4.80 0.07
C VAL A 80 -12.49 -5.91 0.95
N LEU A 81 -13.24 -6.43 1.91
CA LEU A 81 -12.81 -7.51 2.79
C LEU A 81 -12.54 -8.81 2.02
N ALA A 82 -13.39 -9.15 1.05
CA ALA A 82 -13.20 -10.32 0.20
C ALA A 82 -11.93 -10.25 -0.67
N ALA A 83 -11.49 -9.04 -1.04
CA ALA A 83 -10.29 -8.82 -1.83
C ALA A 83 -8.97 -8.86 -1.02
N LEU A 84 -9.05 -8.93 0.32
CA LEU A 84 -7.86 -8.91 1.18
C LEU A 84 -7.02 -10.20 1.03
N PRO A 85 -5.68 -10.08 0.89
CA PRO A 85 -4.80 -11.24 0.98
C PRO A 85 -4.84 -11.81 2.40
N LYS A 86 -4.85 -13.14 2.52
CA LYS A 86 -4.81 -13.82 3.81
C LYS A 86 -3.53 -13.46 4.56
N GLY A 87 -3.65 -13.07 5.83
CA GLY A 87 -2.51 -12.75 6.68
C GLY A 87 -1.81 -11.42 6.37
N ALA A 88 -2.27 -10.62 5.41
CA ALA A 88 -1.67 -9.31 5.13
C ALA A 88 -1.85 -8.35 6.32
N TRP A 89 -0.85 -7.48 6.54
CA TRP A 89 -0.93 -6.31 7.41
C TRP A 89 -1.74 -5.22 6.72
N VAL A 90 -2.86 -4.83 7.31
CA VAL A 90 -3.87 -3.98 6.68
C VAL A 90 -3.77 -2.55 7.20
N VAL A 91 -3.61 -1.61 6.28
CA VAL A 91 -3.58 -0.17 6.55
C VAL A 91 -4.77 0.49 5.85
N ALA A 92 -5.73 1.01 6.60
CA ALA A 92 -6.86 1.74 6.04
C ALA A 92 -6.56 3.24 5.93
N LEU A 93 -6.82 3.81 4.75
CA LEU A 93 -6.67 5.24 4.51
C LEU A 93 -7.92 5.96 4.97
N ASP A 94 -7.79 6.75 6.02
CA ASP A 94 -8.90 7.35 6.73
C ASP A 94 -8.47 8.70 7.32
N GLY A 95 -9.27 9.75 7.06
CA GLY A 95 -8.99 11.09 7.58
C GLY A 95 -8.92 11.17 9.11
N ARG A 96 -9.53 10.21 9.81
CA ARG A 96 -9.47 10.08 11.28
C ARG A 96 -8.30 9.20 11.77
N GLY A 97 -7.47 8.71 10.86
CA GLY A 97 -6.27 7.94 11.16
C GLY A 97 -5.11 8.80 11.69
N LYS A 98 -3.98 8.15 11.98
CA LYS A 98 -2.76 8.85 12.39
C LYS A 98 -2.13 9.54 11.19
N THR A 99 -1.73 10.79 11.35
CA THR A 99 -0.92 11.51 10.35
C THR A 99 0.55 11.16 10.55
N TRP A 100 1.26 10.92 9.45
CA TRP A 100 2.70 10.68 9.44
C TRP A 100 3.41 11.71 8.57
N SER A 101 4.60 12.15 8.99
CA SER A 101 5.56 12.75 8.05
C SER A 101 6.11 11.69 7.10
N SER A 102 6.84 12.13 6.06
CA SER A 102 7.51 11.21 5.13
C SER A 102 8.51 10.30 5.84
N GLU A 103 9.26 10.83 6.81
CA GLU A 103 10.24 10.10 7.63
C GLU A 103 9.53 9.06 8.51
N GLN A 104 8.43 9.45 9.15
CA GLN A 104 7.63 8.52 9.96
C GLN A 104 7.02 7.42 9.09
N LEU A 105 6.60 7.71 7.85
CA LEU A 105 6.15 6.69 6.91
C LEU A 105 7.29 5.74 6.51
N ALA A 106 8.53 6.23 6.35
CA ALA A 106 9.71 5.38 6.16
C ALA A 106 9.96 4.46 7.37
N GLU A 107 9.85 4.96 8.60
CA GLU A 107 9.93 4.14 9.81
C GLU A 107 8.82 3.08 9.86
N ARG A 108 7.58 3.44 9.50
CA ARG A 108 6.47 2.47 9.39
C ARG A 108 6.77 1.41 8.33
N MET A 109 7.29 1.80 7.18
CA MET A 109 7.66 0.88 6.10
C MET A 109 8.75 -0.11 6.55
N GLU A 110 9.75 0.34 7.30
CA GLU A 110 10.76 -0.55 7.89
C GLU A 110 10.13 -1.53 8.90
N HIS A 111 9.24 -1.03 9.75
CA HIS A 111 8.49 -1.87 10.69
C HIS A 111 7.65 -2.95 9.96
N TRP A 112 6.92 -2.58 8.91
CA TRP A 112 6.13 -3.52 8.11
C TRP A 112 7.00 -4.60 7.46
N ARG A 113 8.17 -4.23 6.92
CA ARG A 113 9.15 -5.19 6.38
C ARG A 113 9.61 -6.18 7.45
N GLY A 114 9.79 -5.71 8.68
CA GLY A 114 10.15 -6.55 9.83
C GLY A 114 9.08 -7.57 10.23
N GLN A 115 7.80 -7.34 9.90
CA GLN A 115 6.71 -8.28 10.19
C GLN A 115 6.72 -9.51 9.27
N GLY A 116 7.38 -9.43 8.12
CA GLY A 116 7.40 -10.53 7.14
C GLY A 116 6.03 -10.87 6.53
N ARG A 117 5.03 -9.98 6.68
CA ARG A 117 3.68 -10.10 6.11
C ARG A 117 3.59 -9.24 4.84
N ASP A 118 2.77 -9.67 3.88
CA ASP A 118 2.37 -8.77 2.78
C ASP A 118 1.56 -7.58 3.33
N LEU A 119 1.54 -6.48 2.59
CA LEU A 119 0.77 -5.29 2.94
C LEU A 119 -0.53 -5.21 2.14
N ALA A 120 -1.58 -4.71 2.78
CA ALA A 120 -2.82 -4.33 2.11
C ALA A 120 -3.20 -2.91 2.50
N PHE A 121 -3.28 -2.01 1.53
CA PHE A 121 -3.77 -0.65 1.70
C PHE A 121 -5.22 -0.58 1.25
N LEU A 122 -6.08 0.06 2.05
CA LEU A 122 -7.51 0.18 1.75
C LEU A 122 -7.88 1.63 1.48
N ILE A 123 -8.60 1.89 0.40
CA ILE A 123 -9.19 3.20 0.11
C ILE A 123 -10.70 3.05 -0.07
N GLY A 124 -11.46 3.72 0.80
CA GLY A 124 -12.92 3.71 0.78
C GLY A 124 -13.53 4.55 -0.35
N GLY A 125 -14.85 4.43 -0.49
CA GLY A 125 -15.63 5.28 -1.40
C GLY A 125 -15.83 6.70 -0.85
N PRO A 126 -16.69 7.51 -1.48
CA PRO A 126 -17.07 8.85 -1.01
C PRO A 126 -17.51 8.92 0.47
N GLU A 127 -18.16 7.87 0.96
CA GLU A 127 -18.65 7.75 2.35
C GLU A 127 -17.58 7.19 3.30
N GLY A 128 -16.40 6.83 2.79
CA GLY A 128 -15.30 6.25 3.55
C GLY A 128 -15.38 4.72 3.62
N HIS A 129 -15.01 4.18 4.78
CA HIS A 129 -14.97 2.74 5.05
C HIS A 129 -16.14 2.30 5.92
N ALA A 130 -16.69 1.13 5.61
CA ALA A 130 -17.62 0.46 6.51
C ALA A 130 -16.94 0.10 7.85
N PRO A 131 -17.69 0.03 8.97
CA PRO A 131 -17.12 -0.20 10.30
C PRO A 131 -16.31 -1.50 10.43
N ASP A 132 -16.75 -2.55 9.74
CA ASP A 132 -16.09 -3.86 9.66
C ASP A 132 -14.73 -3.79 8.94
N VAL A 133 -14.62 -2.99 7.88
CA VAL A 133 -13.35 -2.71 7.19
C VAL A 133 -12.37 -2.01 8.13
N LEU A 134 -12.84 -1.01 8.89
CA LEU A 134 -12.00 -0.31 9.87
C LEU A 134 -11.61 -1.21 11.04
N ALA A 135 -12.52 -2.10 11.48
CA ALA A 135 -12.24 -3.08 12.52
C ALA A 135 -11.21 -4.13 12.09
N ARG A 136 -11.17 -4.47 10.80
CA ARG A 136 -10.15 -5.35 10.23
C ARG A 136 -8.79 -4.67 10.11
N ALA A 137 -8.70 -3.35 9.99
CA ALA A 137 -7.43 -2.67 9.77
C ALA A 137 -6.48 -2.83 10.97
N ASP A 138 -5.24 -3.23 10.70
CA ASP A 138 -4.17 -3.26 11.70
C ASP A 138 -3.74 -1.82 12.05
N GLU A 139 -3.79 -0.88 11.08
CA GLU A 139 -3.52 0.55 11.26
C GLU A 139 -4.47 1.44 10.45
N ARG A 140 -4.66 2.68 10.91
CA ARG A 140 -5.37 3.74 10.17
C ARG A 140 -4.43 4.91 9.88
N TRP A 141 -4.29 5.25 8.61
CA TRP A 141 -3.40 6.31 8.14
C TRP A 141 -4.20 7.48 7.55
N SER A 142 -3.96 8.68 8.05
CA SER A 142 -4.47 9.93 7.48
C SER A 142 -3.41 10.62 6.63
N LEU A 143 -3.78 11.00 5.40
CA LEU A 143 -2.95 11.84 4.52
C LEU A 143 -3.02 13.33 4.88
N GLY A 144 -3.82 13.70 5.89
CA GLY A 144 -3.99 15.08 6.34
C GLY A 144 -5.45 15.42 6.68
N PRO A 145 -5.70 16.66 7.12
CA PRO A 145 -7.04 17.09 7.55
C PRO A 145 -7.99 17.38 6.38
N LEU A 146 -7.48 17.46 5.15
CA LEU A 146 -8.29 17.74 3.96
C LEU A 146 -9.07 16.49 3.52
N THR A 147 -10.29 16.69 3.03
CA THR A 147 -11.04 15.64 2.34
C THR A 147 -10.51 15.50 0.92
N LEU A 148 -9.74 14.44 0.67
CA LEU A 148 -9.19 14.14 -0.64
C LEU A 148 -10.14 13.23 -1.43
N PRO A 149 -10.36 13.48 -2.74
CA PRO A 149 -11.09 12.54 -3.59
C PRO A 149 -10.38 11.17 -3.60
N HIS A 150 -11.13 10.09 -3.36
CA HIS A 150 -10.58 8.72 -3.24
C HIS A 150 -9.67 8.31 -4.42
N MET A 151 -9.98 8.75 -5.64
CA MET A 151 -9.12 8.50 -6.81
C MET A 151 -7.74 9.18 -6.68
N LEU A 152 -7.70 10.41 -6.19
CA LEU A 152 -6.45 11.13 -5.94
C LEU A 152 -5.64 10.48 -4.81
N VAL A 153 -6.31 9.95 -3.78
CA VAL A 153 -5.67 9.22 -2.68
C VAL A 153 -4.83 8.05 -3.20
N ARG A 154 -5.27 7.35 -4.27
CA ARG A 154 -4.49 6.25 -4.89
C ARG A 154 -3.11 6.72 -5.37
N LEU A 155 -3.11 7.82 -6.10
CA LEU A 155 -1.88 8.43 -6.64
C LEU A 155 -0.97 8.91 -5.51
N VAL A 156 -1.53 9.68 -4.56
CA VAL A 156 -0.77 10.20 -3.41
C VAL A 156 -0.15 9.06 -2.60
N LEU A 157 -0.91 8.00 -2.34
CA LEU A 157 -0.40 6.82 -1.64
C LEU A 157 0.77 6.18 -2.40
N ALA A 158 0.64 5.92 -3.70
CA ALA A 158 1.72 5.30 -4.47
C ALA A 158 3.00 6.15 -4.47
N GLU A 159 2.88 7.46 -4.60
CA GLU A 159 4.02 8.38 -4.52
C GLU A 159 4.66 8.38 -3.13
N GLN A 160 3.86 8.45 -2.07
CA GLN A 160 4.37 8.50 -0.69
C GLN A 160 5.03 7.17 -0.29
N LEU A 161 4.51 6.03 -0.74
CA LEU A 161 5.19 4.74 -0.57
C LEU A 161 6.53 4.71 -1.30
N TYR A 162 6.60 5.27 -2.51
CA TYR A 162 7.87 5.37 -3.26
C TYR A 162 8.87 6.30 -2.56
N ARG A 163 8.40 7.42 -1.99
CA ARG A 163 9.21 8.34 -1.19
C ARG A 163 9.79 7.65 0.04
N ALA A 164 8.96 6.94 0.80
CA ALA A 164 9.40 6.17 1.96
C ALA A 164 10.45 5.11 1.59
N MET A 165 10.22 4.35 0.51
CA MET A 165 11.18 3.36 0.01
C MET A 165 12.48 4.02 -0.50
N SER A 166 12.40 5.21 -1.08
CA SER A 166 13.56 5.99 -1.52
C SER A 166 14.40 6.47 -0.33
N MET A 167 13.76 6.87 0.78
CA MET A 167 14.44 7.21 2.04
C MET A 167 15.19 6.00 2.59
N LEU A 168 14.53 4.84 2.70
CA LEU A 168 15.14 3.60 3.22
C LEU A 168 16.30 3.06 2.39
N SER A 169 16.36 3.42 1.10
CA SER A 169 17.42 3.02 0.18
C SER A 169 18.48 4.10 -0.03
N ASN A 170 18.41 5.22 0.70
CA ASN A 170 19.24 6.42 0.51
C ASN A 170 19.22 6.94 -0.95
N HIS A 171 18.13 6.71 -1.67
CA HIS A 171 17.97 7.13 -3.06
C HIS A 171 17.72 8.66 -3.13
N PRO A 172 18.34 9.43 -4.05
CA PRO A 172 18.27 10.90 -4.07
C PRO A 172 16.87 11.53 -4.10
N TYR A 173 15.86 10.79 -4.55
CA TYR A 173 14.47 11.24 -4.69
C TYR A 173 13.88 11.84 -3.40
N HIS A 174 14.29 11.37 -2.21
CA HIS A 174 13.74 11.87 -0.96
C HIS A 174 14.13 13.31 -0.60
N ARG A 175 15.14 13.88 -1.30
CA ARG A 175 15.64 15.23 -1.05
C ARG A 175 14.92 16.30 -1.87
N ALA A 176 14.00 15.90 -2.74
CA ALA A 176 13.24 16.76 -3.64
C ALA A 176 11.80 16.97 -3.15
#